data_AF-A0A7X5N1U1-F1
#
_entry.id   AF-A0A7X5N1U1-F1
#
_cell.length_a   1.000
_cell.length_b   1.000
_cell.length_c   1.000
_cell.angle_alpha   90.00
_cell.angle_beta   90.00
_cell.angle_gamma   90.00
#
_symmetry.space_group_name_H-M   'P 1'
#
loop_
_entity.id
_entity.type
_entity.pdbx_description
1 polymer ?
#
loop_
_entity_poly.entity_id
_entity_poly.type
_entity_poly.pdbx_seq_one_letter_code
_entity_poly.pdbx_strand_id
1 'polypeptide(L)'
;VHLLRGYRQADDFALAPLADAVRAGDADTALALLRSGELAGVHFHEDGEDPLTLGRDALLAHWRALADAQDPAAALRDAARLRLLTAVRAGPQGARGLNARIEQLLAETGSGARRLGAASPWFQGRLLLITENSYRHGLFNGDVGICLRSDASPSSG
;
A
#
# COMPACT_ATOMS: atom_id res chain seq x y z
N VAL A 1 -29.63 -7.25 13.24
CA VAL A 1 -28.86 -8.49 12.95
C VAL A 1 -27.41 -8.08 12.74
N HIS A 2 -26.48 -8.59 13.55
CA HIS A 2 -25.04 -8.37 13.37
C HIS A 2 -24.40 -9.68 12.91
N LEU A 3 -23.63 -9.63 11.81
CA LEU A 3 -22.83 -10.77 11.38
C LEU A 3 -21.59 -10.87 12.26
N LEU A 4 -21.44 -11.98 12.97
CA LEU A 4 -20.36 -12.18 13.94
C LEU A 4 -19.16 -12.96 13.38
N ARG A 5 -19.30 -13.61 12.21
CA ARG A 5 -18.27 -14.45 11.59
C ARG A 5 -17.82 -13.94 10.22
N GLY A 6 -16.51 -13.79 10.06
CA GLY A 6 -15.87 -13.62 8.75
C GLY A 6 -15.51 -14.97 8.15
N TYR A 7 -16.14 -15.35 7.04
CA TYR A 7 -15.87 -16.61 6.33
C TYR A 7 -14.67 -16.53 5.37
N ARG A 8 -13.95 -15.40 5.39
CA ARG A 8 -12.91 -15.06 4.41
C ARG A 8 -11.50 -14.96 5.03
N GLN A 9 -11.30 -15.53 6.21
CA GLN A 9 -9.94 -15.89 6.61
C GLN A 9 -9.56 -17.10 5.78
N ALA A 10 -8.53 -16.96 4.94
CA ALA A 10 -7.80 -18.14 4.51
C ALA A 10 -7.33 -18.85 5.79
N ASP A 11 -7.50 -20.16 5.86
CA ASP A 11 -7.17 -20.98 7.04
C ASP A 11 -5.73 -20.76 7.55
N ASP A 12 -4.88 -20.14 6.72
CA ASP A 12 -3.47 -19.84 6.97
C ASP A 12 -3.21 -18.64 7.91
N PHE A 13 -4.17 -17.72 8.09
CA PHE A 13 -3.97 -16.53 8.94
C PHE A 13 -4.82 -16.64 10.20
N ALA A 14 -4.21 -17.09 11.31
CA ALA A 14 -4.83 -17.24 12.63
C ALA A 14 -5.10 -15.89 13.34
N LEU A 15 -5.65 -14.89 12.63
CA LEU A 15 -5.88 -13.52 13.10
C LEU A 15 -7.11 -13.34 13.98
N ALA A 16 -7.99 -14.35 14.09
CA ALA A 16 -9.29 -14.19 14.74
C ALA A 16 -9.15 -13.74 16.22
N PRO A 17 -8.28 -14.36 17.05
CA PRO A 17 -8.10 -13.92 18.43
C PRO A 17 -7.65 -12.46 18.55
N LEU A 18 -6.72 -12.03 17.69
CA LEU A 18 -6.24 -10.65 17.65
C LEU A 18 -7.36 -9.68 17.25
N ALA A 19 -8.12 -10.01 16.20
CA ALA A 19 -9.22 -9.19 15.72
C ALA A 19 -10.34 -9.05 16.77
N ASP A 20 -10.62 -10.11 17.54
CA ASP A 20 -11.62 -10.09 18.59
C ASP A 20 -11.18 -9.26 19.80
N ALA A 21 -9.91 -9.36 20.23
CA ALA A 21 -9.34 -8.50 21.28
C ALA A 21 -9.43 -7.01 20.90
N VAL A 22 -9.03 -6.66 19.67
CA VAL A 22 -9.13 -5.28 19.15
C VAL A 22 -10.58 -4.79 19.13
N ARG A 23 -11.53 -5.64 18.73
CA ARG A 23 -12.96 -5.29 18.68
C ARG A 23 -13.57 -5.08 20.06
N ALA A 24 -13.12 -5.84 21.05
CA ALA A 24 -13.53 -5.69 22.45
C ALA A 24 -12.87 -4.49 23.15
N GLY A 25 -11.87 -3.85 22.53
CA GLY A 25 -11.08 -2.80 23.16
C GLY A 25 -10.08 -3.32 24.20
N ASP A 26 -9.78 -4.62 24.18
CA ASP A 26 -8.83 -5.26 25.10
C ASP A 26 -7.40 -5.12 24.55
N ALA A 27 -6.78 -3.98 24.86
CA ALA A 27 -5.44 -3.64 24.40
C ALA A 27 -4.37 -4.56 24.99
N ASP A 28 -4.52 -5.00 26.24
CA ASP A 28 -3.53 -5.85 26.91
C ASP A 28 -3.46 -7.23 26.25
N THR A 29 -4.62 -7.84 25.99
CA THR A 29 -4.68 -9.11 25.25
C THR A 29 -4.16 -8.97 23.82
N ALA A 30 -4.52 -7.90 23.12
CA ALA A 30 -4.05 -7.67 21.75
C ALA A 30 -2.52 -7.56 21.69
N LEU A 31 -1.90 -6.82 22.61
CA LEU A 31 -0.44 -6.69 22.69
C LEU A 31 0.23 -8.00 23.12
N ALA A 32 -0.34 -8.75 24.06
CA ALA A 32 0.19 -10.06 24.45
C ALA A 32 0.21 -11.04 23.27
N LEU A 33 -0.86 -11.09 22.46
CA LEU A 33 -0.93 -11.91 21.25
C LEU A 33 0.09 -11.49 20.18
N LEU A 34 0.30 -10.18 19.99
CA LEU A 34 1.30 -9.68 19.05
C LEU A 34 2.73 -10.00 19.49
N ARG A 35 3.02 -9.84 20.79
CA ARG A 35 4.34 -10.12 21.38
C ARG A 35 4.66 -11.62 21.49
N SER A 36 3.66 -12.51 21.47
CA SER A 36 3.91 -13.94 21.52
C SER A 36 4.66 -14.45 20.29
N GLY A 37 4.47 -13.81 19.13
CA GLY A 37 5.08 -14.23 17.87
C GLY A 37 4.48 -15.52 17.27
N GLU A 38 3.38 -16.03 17.82
CA GLU A 38 2.77 -17.31 17.42
C GLU A 38 1.72 -17.16 16.31
N LEU A 39 1.33 -15.92 15.99
CA LEU A 39 0.32 -15.63 14.98
C LEU A 39 0.88 -15.84 13.56
N ALA A 40 0.36 -16.84 12.85
CA ALA A 40 0.77 -17.14 11.47
C ALA A 40 0.60 -15.91 10.55
N GLY A 41 1.69 -15.55 9.88
CA GLY A 41 1.72 -14.41 8.95
C GLY A 41 1.70 -13.02 9.60
N VAL A 42 1.87 -12.94 10.93
CA VAL A 42 1.96 -11.67 11.66
C VAL A 42 3.37 -11.52 12.24
N HIS A 43 3.97 -10.38 11.95
CA HIS A 43 5.24 -9.98 12.54
C HIS A 43 5.02 -8.65 13.26
N PHE A 44 5.26 -8.66 14.58
CA PHE A 44 5.16 -7.46 15.40
C PHE A 44 6.54 -6.86 15.65
N HIS A 45 6.66 -5.56 15.39
CA HIS A 45 7.91 -4.80 15.54
C HIS A 45 7.70 -3.71 16.60
N GLU A 46 7.91 -4.07 17.86
CA GLU A 46 7.63 -3.18 19.00
C GLU A 46 8.54 -1.93 19.02
N ASP A 47 9.84 -2.11 18.77
CA ASP A 47 10.82 -1.02 18.75
C ASP A 47 11.00 -0.38 17.35
N GLY A 48 10.11 -0.74 16.42
CA GLY A 48 10.24 -0.41 15.00
C GLY A 48 9.23 0.64 14.55
N GLU A 49 9.51 1.91 14.83
CA GLU A 49 8.56 2.99 14.53
C GLU A 49 8.42 3.34 13.04
N ASP A 50 9.45 3.04 12.24
CA ASP A 50 9.49 3.41 10.82
C ASP A 50 9.46 2.19 9.89
N PRO A 51 8.36 1.94 9.16
CA PRO A 51 8.26 0.83 8.23
C PRO A 51 9.29 0.90 7.10
N LEU A 52 9.74 2.11 6.73
CA LEU A 52 10.76 2.31 5.71
C LEU A 52 12.18 2.01 6.20
N THR A 53 12.36 1.76 7.49
CA THR A 53 13.61 1.24 8.07
C THR A 53 13.52 -0.27 8.23
N LEU A 54 12.40 -0.78 8.75
CA LEU A 54 12.21 -2.20 9.03
C LEU A 54 12.10 -3.08 7.78
N GLY A 55 11.33 -2.62 6.78
CA GLY A 55 10.95 -3.42 5.60
C GLY A 55 11.42 -2.80 4.28
N ARG A 56 12.39 -1.89 4.33
CA ARG A 56 12.77 -1.01 3.22
C ARG A 56 12.88 -1.75 1.88
N ASP A 57 13.69 -2.80 1.85
CA ASP A 57 14.05 -3.45 0.59
C ASP A 57 12.88 -4.23 0.00
N ALA A 58 12.12 -4.96 0.81
CA ALA A 58 10.93 -5.69 0.36
C ALA A 58 9.83 -4.73 -0.13
N LEU A 59 9.59 -3.64 0.60
CA LEU A 59 8.63 -2.61 0.24
C LEU A 59 9.02 -1.91 -1.07
N LEU A 60 10.26 -1.44 -1.18
CA LEU A 60 10.73 -0.77 -2.38
C LEU A 60 10.82 -1.72 -3.58
N ALA A 61 11.23 -2.97 -3.40
CA ALA A 61 11.24 -3.96 -4.48
C ALA A 61 9.84 -4.16 -5.07
N HIS A 62 8.80 -4.24 -4.23
CA HIS A 62 7.43 -4.34 -4.68
C HIS A 62 7.01 -3.14 -5.53
N TRP A 63 7.19 -1.90 -5.04
CA TRP A 63 6.77 -0.71 -5.79
C TRP A 63 7.62 -0.42 -7.02
N ARG A 64 8.90 -0.82 -7.03
CA ARG A 64 9.76 -0.75 -8.21
C ARG A 64 9.25 -1.67 -9.32
N ALA A 65 8.84 -2.89 -8.98
CA ALA A 65 8.31 -3.84 -9.96
C ALA A 65 7.04 -3.32 -10.68
N LEU A 66 6.26 -2.44 -10.02
CA LEU A 66 5.11 -1.79 -10.66
C LEU A 66 5.51 -0.83 -11.80
N ALA A 67 6.75 -0.33 -11.80
CA ALA A 67 7.27 0.51 -12.89
C ALA A 67 7.56 -0.31 -14.16
N ASP A 68 7.79 -1.61 -14.04
CA ASP A 68 8.06 -2.52 -15.17
C ASP A 68 6.76 -3.06 -15.80
N ALA A 69 5.62 -2.85 -15.15
CA ALA A 69 4.34 -3.30 -15.67
C ALA A 69 3.93 -2.53 -16.94
N GLN A 70 3.48 -3.27 -17.95
CA GLN A 70 2.95 -2.72 -19.20
C GLN A 70 1.47 -3.00 -19.40
N ASP A 71 0.97 -4.14 -18.90
CA ASP A 71 -0.46 -4.45 -18.89
C ASP A 71 -1.15 -3.75 -17.71
N PRO A 72 -2.13 -2.85 -17.94
CA PRO A 72 -2.87 -2.18 -16.88
C PRO A 72 -3.55 -3.15 -15.91
N ALA A 73 -4.10 -4.27 -16.40
CA ALA A 73 -4.83 -5.21 -15.57
C ALA A 73 -3.89 -5.97 -14.63
N ALA A 74 -2.73 -6.43 -15.12
CA ALA A 74 -1.68 -7.02 -14.29
C ALA A 74 -1.14 -6.02 -13.27
N ALA A 75 -0.84 -4.79 -13.71
CA ALA A 75 -0.33 -3.75 -12.83
C ALA A 75 -1.26 -3.48 -11.63
N LEU A 76 -2.57 -3.42 -11.85
CA LEU A 76 -3.56 -3.26 -10.77
C LEU A 76 -3.64 -4.47 -9.85
N ARG A 77 -3.55 -5.70 -10.38
CA ARG A 77 -3.51 -6.92 -9.57
C ARG A 77 -2.27 -6.96 -8.68
N ASP A 78 -1.11 -6.62 -9.24
CA ASP A 78 0.14 -6.60 -8.50
C ASP A 78 0.15 -5.52 -7.44
N ALA A 79 -0.31 -4.31 -7.78
CA ALA A 79 -0.45 -3.20 -6.82
C ALA A 79 -1.35 -3.55 -5.62
N ALA A 80 -2.32 -4.46 -5.79
CA ALA A 80 -3.21 -4.88 -4.72
C ALA A 80 -2.55 -5.84 -3.71
N ARG A 81 -1.37 -6.42 -4.02
CA ARG A 81 -0.71 -7.43 -3.19
C ARG A 81 -0.01 -6.87 -1.96
N LEU A 82 0.31 -5.58 -1.94
CA LEU A 82 0.98 -4.94 -0.81
C LEU A 82 0.34 -3.59 -0.49
N ARG A 83 0.08 -3.36 0.79
CA ARG A 83 -0.46 -2.09 1.29
C ARG A 83 0.27 -1.68 2.55
N LEU A 84 0.65 -0.42 2.63
CA LEU A 84 1.11 0.22 3.86
C LEU A 84 -0.05 1.03 4.45
N LEU A 85 -0.45 0.69 5.68
CA LEU A 85 -1.55 1.35 6.38
C LEU A 85 -1.01 2.16 7.55
N THR A 86 -1.62 3.30 7.81
CA THR A 86 -1.29 4.17 8.95
C THR A 86 -2.56 4.82 9.49
N ALA A 87 -2.59 5.06 10.81
CA ALA A 87 -3.72 5.64 11.51
C ALA A 87 -3.90 7.14 11.23
N VAL A 88 -2.83 7.85 10.83
CA VAL A 88 -2.84 9.32 10.70
C VAL A 88 -2.56 9.79 9.27
N ARG A 89 -3.10 10.96 8.92
CA ARG A 89 -2.92 11.53 7.56
C ARG A 89 -1.61 12.31 7.39
N ALA A 90 -1.13 12.95 8.46
CA ALA A 90 0.03 13.85 8.44
C ALA A 90 1.05 13.48 9.52
N GLY A 91 2.25 14.06 9.43
CA GLY A 91 3.40 13.72 10.28
C GLY A 91 4.30 12.64 9.67
N PRO A 92 5.42 12.31 10.32
CA PRO A 92 6.44 11.38 9.79
C PRO A 92 5.90 9.98 9.48
N GLN A 93 4.97 9.49 10.30
CA GLN A 93 4.31 8.20 10.13
C GLN A 93 2.93 8.33 9.46
N GLY A 94 2.54 9.53 9.02
CA GLY A 94 1.26 9.75 8.36
C GLY A 94 1.31 9.45 6.87
N ALA A 95 0.15 9.15 6.28
CA ALA A 95 0.07 8.70 4.88
C ALA A 95 0.73 9.68 3.89
N ARG A 96 0.59 11.00 4.10
CA ARG A 96 1.23 12.01 3.25
C ARG A 96 2.76 11.99 3.36
N GLY A 97 3.29 11.84 4.58
CA GLY A 97 4.73 11.81 4.85
C GLY A 97 5.37 10.53 4.30
N LEU A 98 4.73 9.38 4.55
CA LEU A 98 5.18 8.09 4.03
C LEU A 98 5.18 8.07 2.50
N ASN A 99 4.11 8.53 1.84
CA ASN A 99 4.06 8.59 0.37
C ASN A 99 5.19 9.45 -0.21
N ALA A 100 5.43 10.64 0.35
CA ALA A 100 6.51 11.52 -0.12
C ALA A 100 7.90 10.87 0.01
N ARG A 101 8.16 10.20 1.14
CA ARG A 101 9.43 9.48 1.38
C ARG A 101 9.60 8.28 0.45
N ILE A 102 8.53 7.50 0.22
CA ILE A 102 8.54 6.38 -0.72
C ILE A 102 8.83 6.88 -2.14
N GLU A 103 8.13 7.93 -2.60
CA GLU A 103 8.35 8.52 -3.92
C GLU A 103 9.80 9.02 -4.09
N GLN A 104 10.38 9.64 -3.05
CA GLN A 104 11.78 10.06 -3.07
C GLN A 104 12.74 8.85 -3.19
N LEU A 105 12.55 7.82 -2.37
CA LEU A 105 13.37 6.60 -2.39
C LEU A 105 13.30 5.87 -3.75
N LEU A 106 12.12 5.85 -4.38
CA LEU A 106 11.93 5.27 -5.71
C LEU A 106 12.64 6.11 -6.80
N ALA A 107 12.67 7.43 -6.66
CA ALA A 107 13.38 8.31 -7.58
C ALA A 107 14.92 8.16 -7.49
N GLU A 108 15.46 7.95 -6.29
CA GLU A 108 16.91 7.79 -6.04
C GLU A 108 17.50 6.50 -6.63
N THR A 109 16.67 5.48 -6.90
CA THR A 109 17.13 4.10 -7.11
C THR A 109 16.80 3.49 -8.48
N GLY A 110 16.34 4.30 -9.44
CA GLY A 110 16.55 3.98 -10.86
C GLY A 110 15.49 3.17 -11.62
N SER A 111 14.21 3.23 -11.25
CA SER A 111 13.08 2.71 -12.10
C SER A 111 12.14 3.82 -12.56
N GLY A 112 12.06 4.91 -11.81
CA GLY A 112 11.27 6.09 -12.13
C GLY A 112 12.14 7.33 -12.10
N ALA A 113 13.25 7.34 -12.85
CA ALA A 113 14.17 8.47 -12.93
C ALA A 113 13.39 9.75 -13.25
N ARG A 114 12.98 10.45 -12.19
CA ARG A 114 12.81 11.88 -12.18
C ARG A 114 14.21 12.37 -12.49
N ARG A 115 14.53 12.56 -13.77
CA ARG A 115 15.69 13.38 -14.13
C ARG A 115 15.52 14.62 -13.28
N LEU A 116 16.47 14.88 -12.38
CA LEU A 116 16.45 16.08 -11.54
C LEU A 116 16.18 17.26 -12.49
N GLY A 117 14.98 17.86 -12.39
CA GLY A 117 14.50 18.89 -13.32
C GLY A 117 13.18 18.61 -14.06
N ALA A 118 12.61 17.40 -14.05
CA ALA A 118 11.30 17.16 -14.65
C ALA A 118 10.16 17.67 -13.75
N ALA A 119 9.40 18.66 -14.25
CA ALA A 119 8.32 19.35 -13.55
C ALA A 119 7.04 18.51 -13.31
N SER A 120 6.95 17.30 -13.86
CA SER A 120 5.75 16.46 -13.78
C SER A 120 5.72 15.61 -12.50
N PRO A 121 4.62 15.60 -11.73
CA PRO A 121 4.42 14.68 -10.60
C PRO A 121 4.13 13.23 -11.05
N TRP A 122 3.94 13.01 -12.35
CA TRP A 122 3.52 11.73 -12.93
C TRP A 122 4.72 10.90 -13.40
N PHE A 123 4.79 9.65 -12.95
CA PHE A 123 5.81 8.67 -13.35
C PHE A 123 5.19 7.28 -13.51
N GLN A 124 5.86 6.39 -14.25
CA GLN A 124 5.40 5.03 -14.49
C GLN A 124 5.39 4.22 -13.20
N GLY A 125 4.28 3.51 -12.93
CA GLY A 125 4.08 2.77 -11.68
C GLY A 125 3.53 3.61 -10.54
N ARG A 126 3.30 4.93 -10.73
CA ARG A 126 2.70 5.78 -9.69
C ARG A 126 1.27 5.33 -9.38
N LEU A 127 1.02 4.93 -8.13
CA LEU A 127 -0.32 4.61 -7.64
C LEU A 127 -1.13 5.87 -7.34
N LEU A 128 -2.43 5.79 -7.61
CA LEU A 128 -3.42 6.83 -7.39
C LEU A 128 -4.55 6.29 -6.53
N LEU A 129 -5.15 7.18 -5.74
CA LEU A 129 -6.35 6.89 -4.97
C LEU A 129 -7.43 7.88 -5.40
N ILE A 130 -8.59 7.35 -5.79
CA ILE A 130 -9.78 8.17 -6.03
C ILE A 130 -10.33 8.60 -4.67
N THR A 131 -10.43 9.91 -4.45
CA THR A 131 -10.90 10.48 -3.17
C THR A 131 -12.37 10.87 -3.19
N GLU A 132 -12.99 10.91 -4.37
CA GLU A 132 -14.39 11.33 -4.57
C GLU A 132 -15.02 10.55 -5.74
N ASN A 133 -16.32 10.26 -5.64
CA ASN A 133 -17.03 9.51 -6.67
C ASN A 133 -17.11 10.31 -7.99
N SER A 134 -16.85 9.64 -9.11
CA SER A 134 -17.03 10.18 -10.46
C SER A 134 -17.88 9.23 -11.29
N TYR A 135 -19.20 9.42 -11.24
CA TYR A 135 -20.15 8.56 -11.94
C TYR A 135 -19.96 8.54 -13.46
N ARG A 136 -19.55 9.66 -14.06
CA ARG A 136 -19.27 9.73 -15.52
C ARG A 136 -18.16 8.79 -15.97
N HIS A 137 -17.23 8.44 -15.07
CA HIS A 137 -16.11 7.56 -15.35
C HIS A 137 -16.28 6.18 -14.68
N GLY A 138 -17.38 5.95 -13.95
CA GLY A 138 -17.57 4.74 -13.16
C GLY A 138 -16.54 4.55 -12.03
N LEU A 139 -15.97 5.65 -11.52
CA LEU A 139 -14.96 5.61 -10.45
C LEU A 139 -15.58 5.97 -9.10
N PHE A 140 -15.15 5.28 -8.05
CA PHE A 140 -15.64 5.44 -6.68
C PHE A 140 -14.52 5.79 -5.71
N ASN A 141 -14.87 6.49 -4.62
CA ASN A 141 -13.95 6.80 -3.54
C ASN A 141 -13.35 5.50 -2.97
N GLY A 142 -12.02 5.43 -2.94
CA GLY A 142 -11.26 4.26 -2.53
C GLY A 142 -10.71 3.43 -3.68
N ASP A 143 -11.13 3.68 -4.92
CA ASP A 143 -10.57 3.01 -6.09
C ASP A 143 -9.08 3.36 -6.26
N VAL A 144 -8.29 2.36 -6.64
CA VAL A 144 -6.85 2.50 -6.87
C VAL A 144 -6.57 2.51 -8.37
N GLY A 145 -5.81 3.50 -8.82
CA GLY A 145 -5.29 3.60 -10.17
C GLY A 145 -3.76 3.44 -10.22
N ILE A 146 -3.22 3.21 -11.41
CA ILE A 146 -1.78 3.19 -11.65
C ILE A 146 -1.45 3.95 -12.93
N CYS A 147 -0.41 4.79 -12.88
CA CYS A 147 0.06 5.55 -14.03
C CYS A 147 0.98 4.68 -14.90
N LEU A 148 0.62 4.49 -16.15
CA LEU A 148 1.44 3.81 -17.15
C LEU A 148 1.78 4.80 -18.26
N ARG A 149 2.99 4.67 -18.83
CA ARG A 149 3.32 5.46 -20.02
C ARG A 149 2.51 4.90 -21.18
N SER A 150 1.95 5.78 -21.98
CA SER A 150 1.45 5.37 -23.29
C SER A 150 2.64 4.91 -24.11
N ASP A 151 2.55 3.74 -24.72
CA ASP A 151 3.34 3.48 -25.91
C ASP A 151 2.96 4.58 -26.89
N ALA A 152 3.92 5.41 -27.28
CA ALA A 152 3.65 6.44 -28.27
C ALA A 152 3.33 5.75 -29.59
N SER A 153 2.04 5.52 -29.87
CA SER A 153 1.60 5.54 -31.26
C SER A 153 1.75 6.98 -31.73
N PRO A 154 2.48 7.28 -32.83
CA PRO A 154 2.54 8.63 -33.34
C PRO A 154 1.10 9.06 -33.62
N SER A 155 0.70 10.19 -33.02
CA SER A 155 -0.56 10.83 -33.30
C SER A 155 -0.66 11.07 -34.81
N SER A 156 -1.49 10.27 -35.47
CA SER A 156 -2.03 10.63 -36.77
C SER A 156 -3.20 11.56 -36.49
N GLY A 157 -2.97 12.86 -36.60
CA GLY A 157 -3.97 13.92 -36.40
C GLY A 157 -3.38 15.27 -36.72
#